data_AF-A0A841HW64-F1
#
_entry.id   AF-A0A841HW64-F1
#
_cell.length_a   1.000
_cell.length_b   1.000
_cell.length_c   1.000
_cell.angle_alpha   90.00
_cell.angle_beta   90.00
_cell.angle_gamma   90.00
#
_symmetry.space_group_name_H-M   'P 1'
#
loop_
_entity.id
_entity.type
_entity.pdbx_description
1 polymer ?
#
loop_
_entity_poly.entity_id
_entity_poly.type
_entity_poly.pdbx_seq_one_letter_code
_entity_poly.pdbx_strand_id
1 'polypeptide(L)' 'MPFRWIALYQGADTHPRLFDSLERALEYLARQERLEEHLLDALATRVLSLGSGDLAPPVTRVNYRLTYVRPGDAEAL' A
#
# COMPACT_ATOMS: atom_id res chain seq x y z
N MET A 1 -12.48 -3.54 -16.48
CA MET A 1 -12.46 -3.23 -15.03
C MET A 1 -12.00 -1.80 -14.88
N PRO A 2 -12.64 -0.93 -14.08
CA PRO A 2 -12.14 0.43 -13.89
C PRO A 2 -10.74 0.35 -13.28
N PHE A 3 -9.77 1.05 -13.86
CA PHE A 3 -8.39 1.10 -13.38
C PHE A 3 -8.39 1.57 -11.93
N ARG A 4 -8.15 0.67 -10.96
CA ARG A 4 -8.02 1.01 -9.55
C ARG A 4 -6.54 1.15 -9.24
N TRP A 5 -6.10 2.37 -8.96
CA TRP A 5 -4.75 2.64 -8.50
C TRP A 5 -4.61 2.18 -7.05
N ILE A 6 -3.38 1.90 -6.64
CA ILE A 6 -3.02 1.62 -5.26
C ILE A 6 -2.23 2.81 -4.72
N ALA A 7 -2.74 3.44 -3.67
CA ALA A 7 -2.05 4.51 -2.97
C ALA A 7 -1.31 3.94 -1.75
N LEU A 8 -0.01 4.23 -1.66
CA LEU A 8 0.83 3.93 -0.51
C LEU A 8 1.16 5.23 0.25
N TYR A 9 0.62 5.36 1.44
CA TYR A 9 0.96 6.44 2.37
C TYR A 9 2.09 5.99 3.29
N GLN A 10 3.03 6.90 3.56
CA GLN A 10 4.17 6.68 4.44
C GLN A 10 4.12 7.68 5.60
N GLY A 11 3.89 7.20 6.82
CA GLY A 11 3.81 8.02 8.02
C GLY A 11 2.71 9.06 7.94
N ALA A 12 3.08 10.33 8.07
CA ALA A 12 2.19 11.48 7.96
C ALA A 12 2.27 12.17 6.57
N ASP A 13 2.89 11.53 5.59
CA ASP A 13 2.99 12.07 4.23
C ASP A 13 1.59 12.23 3.61
N THR A 14 1.33 13.41 3.07
CA THR A 14 0.09 13.76 2.40
C THR A 14 0.06 13.33 0.94
N HIS A 15 1.21 13.03 0.33
CA HIS A 15 1.33 12.66 -1.07
C HIS A 15 1.64 11.16 -1.19
N PRO A 16 0.64 10.30 -1.39
CA PRO A 16 0.88 8.86 -1.48
C PRO A 16 1.65 8.52 -2.76
N ARG A 17 2.49 7.49 -2.67
CA ARG A 17 3.06 6.87 -3.87
C ARG A 17 1.99 6.02 -4.54
N LEU A 18 1.72 6.30 -5.80
CA LEU A 18 0.74 5.56 -6.59
C LEU A 18 1.39 4.38 -7.34
N PHE A 19 0.66 3.26 -7.36
CA PHE A 19 1.02 2.05 -8.10
C PHE A 19 -0.15 1.61 -8.96
N ASP A 20 0.18 1.01 -10.11
CA ASP A 20 -0.78 0.45 -11.06
C ASP A 20 -1.40 -0.88 -10.59
N SER A 21 -0.80 -1.51 -9.59
CA SER A 21 -1.17 -2.85 -9.11
C SER A 21 -0.69 -3.08 -7.67
N LEU A 22 -1.39 -3.98 -6.97
CA LEU A 22 -1.04 -4.35 -5.60
C LEU A 22 0.31 -5.06 -5.53
N GLU A 23 0.64 -5.92 -6.51
CA GLU A 23 1.94 -6.61 -6.58
C GLU A 23 3.11 -5.62 -6.62
N ARG A 24 3.05 -4.58 -7.47
CA ARG A 24 4.12 -3.57 -7.55
C ARG A 24 4.28 -2.84 -6.21
N ALA A 25 3.18 -2.54 -5.53
CA ALA A 25 3.21 -1.87 -4.23
C ALA A 25 3.82 -2.76 -3.13
N LEU A 26 3.48 -4.05 -3.12
CA LEU A 26 4.04 -5.03 -2.18
C LEU A 26 5.53 -5.28 -2.46
N GLU A 27 5.94 -5.42 -3.71
CA GLU A 27 7.36 -5.53 -4.07
C GLU A 27 8.18 -4.31 -3.63
N TYR A 28 7.60 -3.12 -3.75
CA TYR A 28 8.23 -1.90 -3.26
C TYR A 28 8.43 -1.96 -1.73
N LEU A 29 7.39 -2.30 -0.96
CA LEU A 29 7.49 -2.45 0.50
C LEU A 29 8.47 -3.55 0.91
N ALA A 30 8.46 -4.68 0.21
CA ALA A 30 9.39 -5.78 0.44
C ALA A 30 10.84 -5.33 0.32
N ARG A 31 11.16 -4.52 -0.71
CA ARG A 31 12.51 -4.00 -0.93
C ARG A 31 12.88 -2.90 0.06
N GLN A 32 11.94 -2.00 0.35
CA GLN A 32 12.16 -0.83 1.20
C GLN A 32 12.39 -1.21 2.67
N GLU A 33 11.55 -2.10 3.21
CA GLU A 33 11.54 -2.46 4.62
C GLU A 33 12.13 -3.87 4.88
N ARG A 34 12.49 -4.63 3.83
CA ARG A 34 12.98 -6.02 3.92
C ARG A 34 12.00 -6.93 4.66
N LEU A 35 10.72 -6.78 4.35
CA LEU A 35 9.64 -7.53 4.98
C LEU A 35 9.68 -9.00 4.59
N GLU A 36 9.33 -9.85 5.55
CA GLU A 36 9.09 -11.26 5.29
C GLU A 36 7.82 -11.47 4.45
N GLU A 37 7.84 -12.52 3.63
CA GLU A 37 6.76 -12.84 2.68
C GLU A 37 5.40 -12.97 3.37
N HIS A 38 5.34 -13.66 4.52
CA HIS A 38 4.10 -13.87 5.26
C HIS A 38 3.42 -12.55 5.72
N LEU A 39 4.19 -11.47 5.93
CA LEU A 39 3.66 -10.15 6.28
C LEU A 39 3.06 -9.46 5.06
N LEU A 40 3.69 -9.64 3.90
CA LEU A 40 3.19 -9.12 2.63
C LEU A 40 1.90 -9.85 2.23
N ASP A 41 1.82 -11.17 2.43
CA ASP A 41 0.60 -11.96 2.20
C ASP A 41 -0.56 -11.52 3.09
N ALA A 42 -0.27 -11.28 4.38
CA ALA A 42 -1.26 -10.77 5.32
C ALA A 42 -1.76 -9.37 4.91
N LEU A 43 -0.85 -8.50 4.47
CA LEU A 43 -1.18 -7.17 3.97
C LEU A 43 -2.02 -7.24 2.68
N ALA A 44 -1.62 -8.08 1.73
CA ALA A 44 -2.34 -8.31 0.49
C ALA A 44 -3.77 -8.77 0.77
N THR A 45 -3.93 -9.76 1.66
CA THR A 45 -5.23 -10.29 2.07
C THR A 45 -6.13 -9.20 2.65
N ARG A 46 -5.57 -8.32 3.51
CA ARG A 46 -6.31 -7.18 4.09
C ARG A 46 -6.73 -6.18 3.02
N VAL A 47 -5.81 -5.79 2.13
CA VAL A 47 -6.11 -4.83 1.05
C VAL A 47 -7.18 -5.37 0.10
N LEU A 48 -7.12 -6.65 -0.26
CA LEU A 48 -8.12 -7.29 -1.13
C LEU A 48 -9.48 -7.43 -0.44
N SER A 49 -9.50 -7.73 0.86
CA SER A 49 -10.73 -7.99 1.62
C SER A 49 -11.43 -6.72 2.11
N LEU A 50 -10.65 -5.72 2.55
CA LEU A 50 -11.14 -4.50 3.21
C LEU A 50 -10.98 -3.25 2.33
N GLY A 51 -10.26 -3.34 1.21
CA GLY A 51 -9.91 -2.19 0.36
C GLY A 51 -8.70 -1.40 0.87
N SER A 52 -8.18 -1.73 2.05
CA SER A 52 -6.98 -1.11 2.64
C SER A 52 -6.27 -2.05 3.62
N GLY A 53 -5.01 -1.74 3.91
CA GLY A 53 -4.23 -2.42 4.93
C GLY A 53 -3.05 -1.58 5.41
N ASP A 54 -2.71 -1.71 6.69
CA ASP A 54 -1.67 -0.94 7.34
C ASP A 54 -0.54 -1.85 7.85
N LEU A 55 0.68 -1.32 7.82
CA LEU A 55 1.87 -1.84 8.50
C LEU A 55 2.40 -0.76 9.44
N ALA A 56 2.85 -1.17 10.62
CA ALA A 56 3.34 -0.25 11.64
C ALA A 56 4.57 -0.83 12.35
N PRO A 57 5.37 0.01 13.03
CA PRO A 57 6.42 -0.47 13.92
C PRO A 57 5.87 -1.48 14.96
N PRO A 58 6.66 -2.51 15.33
CA PRO A 58 8.09 -2.70 15.02
C PRO A 58 8.37 -3.40 13.69
N VAL A 59 7.33 -3.75 12.91
CA VAL A 59 7.48 -4.50 11.65
C VAL A 59 8.10 -3.65 10.55
N THR A 60 7.81 -2.36 10.56
CA THR A 60 8.34 -1.36 9.64
C THR A 60 8.98 -0.21 10.41
N ARG A 61 9.86 0.55 9.77
CA ARG A 61 10.48 1.74 10.36
C ARG A 61 9.49 2.87 10.65
N VAL A 62 8.45 2.96 9.83
CA VAL A 62 7.38 3.96 9.91
C VAL A 62 6.03 3.29 9.63
N ASN A 63 4.93 3.99 9.90
CA ASN A 63 3.61 3.51 9.49
C ASN A 63 3.49 3.54 7.96
N TYR A 64 2.93 2.50 7.36
CA TYR A 64 2.54 2.47 5.96
C TYR A 64 1.07 2.11 5.85
N ARG A 65 0.38 2.72 4.90
CA ARG A 65 -1.00 2.37 4.54
C ARG A 65 -1.10 2.16 3.04
N LEU A 66 -1.60 0.99 2.64
CA LEU A 66 -2.01 0.69 1.27
C LEU A 66 -3.52 0.79 1.15
N THR A 67 -4.02 1.43 0.10
CA THR A 67 -5.45 1.47 -0.18
C THR A 67 -5.74 1.60 -1.67
N TYR A 68 -6.85 1.02 -2.13
CA TYR A 68 -7.34 1.25 -3.48
C TYR A 68 -7.92 2.66 -3.59
N VAL A 69 -7.48 3.41 -4.60
CA VAL A 69 -8.05 4.70 -4.95
C VAL A 69 -8.69 4.66 -6.32
N ARG A 70 -9.75 5.44 -6.51
CA ARG A 70 -10.37 5.58 -7.82
C ARG A 70 -9.51 6.52 -8.67
N PRO A 71 -9.52 6.37 -10.00
CA PRO A 71 -8.67 7.17 -10.87
C PRO A 71 -8.94 8.68 -10.76
N GLY A 72 -10.17 9.10 -10.41
CA GLY A 72 -10.49 10.51 -10.15
C GLY A 72 -10.03 11.05 -8.78
N ASP A 73 -9.71 10.17 -7.83
CA ASP A 73 -9.14 10.59 -6.53
C ASP A 73 -7.62 10.78 -6.63
N ALA A 74 -6.97 10.08 -7.56
CA ALA A 74 -5.54 10.16 -7.81
C ALA A 74 -5.09 11.49 -8.44
N GLU A 75 -5.98 12.18 -9.17
CA GLU A 75 -5.69 13.50 -9.77
C GLU A 75 -5.90 14.66 -8.77
N ALA A 76 -6.55 14.39 -7.64
CA ALA A 76 -6.86 15.38 -6.59
C ALA A 76 -5.93 15.29 -5.36
N LEU A 77 -5.00 14.34 -5.37
CA LEU A 77 -3.94 14.14 -4.36
C LEU A 77 -2.63 14.79 -4.83
#